data_AF-A0A450Y0Z0-F1
#
_entry.id   AF-A0A450Y0Z0-F1
#
_cell.length_a   1.000
_cell.length_b   1.000
_cell.length_c   1.000
_cell.angle_alpha   90.00
_cell.angle_beta   90.00
_cell.angle_gamma   90.00
#
_symmetry.space_group_name_H-M   'P 1'
#
loop_
_entity.id
_entity.type
_entity.pdbx_description
1 polymer ?
#
loop_
_entity_poly.entity_id
_entity_poly.type
_entity_poly.pdbx_seq_one_letter_code
_entity_poly.pdbx_strand_id
1 'polypeptide(L)'
;RLLSRAGIPGCLSSHFSIIFKLENTYLGIGPAAHSFDGKTRQWNIAHHLKYRKGVSLGRDFYEMETPSKKERFHDYLLTRLRTTRGIDLRYLQKNFTEFYPSFYKKFVRYLDTDLLEGKNNIFHLSEEGMFQSDAIIMELMRR
;
A
#
# COMPACT_ATOMS: atom_id res chain seq x y z
N ARG A 1 -28.17 -11.78 -0.02
CA ARG A 1 -29.20 -11.29 0.93
C ARG A 1 -28.48 -10.37 1.91
N LEU A 2 -28.76 -9.07 1.85
CA LEU A 2 -28.24 -8.02 2.72
C LEU A 2 -28.75 -8.17 4.17
N LEU A 3 -27.93 -7.69 5.12
CA LEU A 3 -28.24 -6.87 6.31
C LEU A 3 -27.21 -7.21 7.42
N SER A 4 -26.18 -6.39 7.59
CA SER A 4 -26.14 -5.17 8.42
C SER A 4 -25.99 -5.47 9.91
N ARG A 5 -24.83 -5.11 10.48
CA ARG A 5 -24.74 -4.49 11.81
C ARG A 5 -23.66 -3.42 11.80
N ALA A 6 -24.10 -2.21 12.12
CA ALA A 6 -23.28 -1.03 12.27
C ALA A 6 -22.35 -1.12 13.49
N GLY A 7 -21.19 -0.45 13.40
CA GLY A 7 -20.76 0.45 14.48
C GLY A 7 -19.51 0.08 15.27
N ILE A 8 -18.33 0.11 14.66
CA ILE A 8 -17.17 0.87 15.18
C ILE A 8 -16.46 1.46 13.95
N PRO A 9 -16.16 2.78 13.88
CA PRO A 9 -15.35 3.33 12.80
C PRO A 9 -14.02 2.57 12.74
N GLY A 10 -13.74 1.91 11.61
CA GLY A 10 -12.45 1.28 11.34
C GLY A 10 -12.36 -0.25 11.48
N CYS A 11 -13.46 -0.99 11.71
CA CYS A 11 -13.40 -2.45 11.83
C CYS A 11 -13.91 -3.21 10.58
N LEU A 12 -13.12 -4.15 10.04
CA LEU A 12 -13.50 -5.08 8.96
C LEU A 12 -13.33 -6.53 9.45
N SER A 13 -14.32 -7.41 9.24
CA SER A 13 -14.36 -8.77 9.79
C SER A 13 -14.49 -9.86 8.72
N SER A 14 -13.64 -10.89 8.82
CA SER A 14 -13.84 -12.24 8.28
C SER A 14 -13.56 -13.27 9.37
N HIS A 15 -14.10 -14.49 9.23
CA HIS A 15 -14.55 -15.42 10.30
C HIS A 15 -13.67 -15.68 11.55
N PHE A 16 -12.42 -15.21 11.66
CA PHE A 16 -11.60 -15.31 12.89
C PHE A 16 -10.62 -14.14 13.10
N SER A 17 -10.72 -13.09 12.29
CA SER A 17 -9.74 -12.00 12.25
C SER A 17 -10.43 -10.64 12.29
N ILE A 18 -9.99 -9.78 13.21
CA ILE A 18 -10.50 -8.41 13.41
C ILE A 18 -9.43 -7.44 12.91
N ILE A 19 -9.77 -6.56 11.97
CA ILE A 19 -8.85 -5.56 11.42
C ILE A 19 -9.29 -4.16 11.85
N PHE A 20 -8.42 -3.40 12.49
CA PHE A 20 -8.60 -1.98 12.80
C PHE A 20 -7.82 -1.11 11.82
N LYS A 21 -8.46 -0.17 11.11
CA LYS A 21 -7.82 0.69 10.10
C LYS A 21 -7.72 2.14 10.55
N LEU A 22 -6.52 2.73 10.44
CA LEU A 22 -6.18 4.11 10.78
C LEU A 22 -5.39 4.72 9.63
N GLU A 23 -5.95 5.67 8.88
CA GLU A 23 -5.34 6.34 7.70
C GLU A 23 -4.49 5.43 6.78
N ASN A 24 -3.22 5.21 7.13
CA ASN A 24 -2.22 4.43 6.39
C ASN A 24 -1.65 3.23 7.17
N THR A 25 -2.28 2.84 8.27
CA THR A 25 -1.90 1.74 9.15
C THR A 25 -3.12 0.87 9.45
N TYR A 26 -2.89 -0.40 9.77
CA TYR A 26 -3.94 -1.27 10.25
C TYR A 26 -3.41 -2.32 11.22
N LEU A 27 -4.24 -2.77 12.15
CA LEU A 27 -3.90 -3.78 13.14
C LEU A 27 -4.85 -4.98 12.98
N GLY A 28 -4.27 -6.15 12.72
CA GLY A 28 -4.99 -7.41 12.64
C GLY A 28 -4.82 -8.26 13.89
N ILE A 29 -5.96 -8.62 14.48
CA ILE A 29 -6.05 -9.49 15.65
C ILE A 29 -6.65 -10.82 15.23
N GLY A 30 -6.07 -11.92 15.70
CA GLY A 30 -6.49 -13.28 15.38
C GLY A 30 -5.51 -14.02 14.45
N PRO A 31 -5.62 -15.36 14.32
CA PRO A 31 -4.75 -16.15 13.45
C PRO A 31 -4.80 -15.66 12.00
N ALA A 32 -3.65 -15.67 11.31
CA ALA A 32 -3.49 -15.18 9.92
C ALA A 32 -3.85 -13.70 9.68
N ALA A 33 -4.21 -12.93 10.72
CA ALA A 33 -4.51 -11.52 10.58
C ALA A 33 -3.24 -10.73 10.24
N HIS A 34 -3.38 -9.75 9.35
CA HIS A 34 -2.29 -8.88 8.93
C HIS A 34 -2.36 -7.53 9.63
N SER A 35 -1.20 -6.92 9.86
CA SER A 35 -1.03 -5.58 10.39
C SER A 35 0.00 -4.82 9.55
N PHE A 36 -0.12 -3.50 9.53
CA PHE A 36 0.82 -2.58 8.91
C PHE A 36 0.94 -1.32 9.76
N ASP A 37 2.14 -0.99 10.22
CA ASP A 37 2.41 0.18 11.07
C ASP A 37 2.85 1.43 10.27
N GLY A 38 2.80 1.36 8.94
CA GLY A 38 3.32 2.39 8.03
C GLY A 38 4.76 2.16 7.58
N LYS A 39 5.47 1.19 8.19
CA LYS A 39 6.86 0.83 7.91
C LYS A 39 7.07 -0.66 7.72
N THR A 40 6.44 -1.48 8.55
CA THR A 40 6.56 -2.94 8.61
C THR A 40 5.20 -3.57 8.41
N ARG A 41 5.19 -4.73 7.77
CA ARG A 41 4.01 -5.58 7.66
C ARG A 41 4.21 -6.76 8.59
N GLN A 42 3.16 -7.13 9.30
CA GLN A 42 3.16 -8.23 10.23
C GLN A 42 1.98 -9.14 9.92
N TRP A 43 2.17 -10.45 10.01
CA TRP A 43 1.07 -11.41 9.95
C TRP A 43 1.14 -12.38 11.12
N ASN A 44 -0.01 -12.58 11.75
CA ASN A 44 -0.15 -13.52 12.84
C ASN A 44 -0.03 -14.95 12.32
N ILE A 45 0.55 -15.83 13.12
CA ILE A 45 0.66 -17.25 12.77
C ILE A 45 -0.71 -17.83 12.45
N ALA A 46 -0.87 -18.42 11.26
CA ALA A 46 -2.15 -18.98 10.81
C ALA A 46 -2.61 -20.18 11.67
N HIS A 47 -1.67 -20.94 12.22
CA HIS A 47 -1.97 -22.11 13.04
C HIS A 47 -2.48 -21.70 14.43
N HIS A 48 -3.80 -21.82 14.64
CA HIS A 48 -4.52 -21.34 15.82
C HIS A 48 -3.87 -21.74 17.16
N LEU A 49 -3.49 -23.00 17.36
CA LEU A 49 -2.87 -23.42 18.63
C LEU A 49 -1.50 -22.77 18.87
N LYS A 50 -0.73 -22.51 17.80
CA LYS A 50 0.57 -21.86 17.89
C LYS A 50 0.39 -20.37 18.18
N TYR A 51 -0.53 -19.72 17.47
CA TYR A 51 -0.91 -18.33 17.74
C TYR A 51 -1.35 -18.12 19.18
N ARG A 52 -2.31 -18.92 19.67
CA ARG A 52 -2.83 -18.81 21.04
C ARG A 52 -1.73 -19.03 22.08
N LYS A 53 -0.88 -20.04 21.88
CA LYS A 53 0.26 -20.31 22.77
C LYS A 53 1.23 -19.13 22.76
N GLY A 54 1.56 -18.60 21.59
CA GLY A 54 2.46 -17.46 21.44
C GLY A 54 1.92 -16.20 22.10
N VAL A 55 0.64 -15.88 21.89
CA VAL A 55 -0.02 -14.74 22.55
C VAL A 55 0.00 -14.90 24.07
N SER A 56 -0.32 -16.08 24.59
CA SER A 56 -0.27 -16.35 26.03
C SER A 56 1.14 -16.25 26.63
N LEU A 57 2.18 -16.48 25.83
CA LEU A 57 3.59 -16.37 26.24
C LEU A 57 4.19 -14.99 25.93
N GLY A 58 3.45 -14.11 25.25
CA GLY A 58 3.92 -12.81 24.78
C GLY A 58 4.98 -12.85 23.67
N ARG A 59 5.17 -13.98 22.97
CA ARG A 59 6.19 -14.14 21.91
C ARG A 59 5.78 -15.15 20.83
N ASP A 60 6.44 -15.14 19.68
CA ASP A 60 6.28 -16.14 18.60
C ASP A 60 4.84 -16.27 18.03
N PHE A 61 4.03 -15.22 18.11
CA PHE A 61 2.65 -15.23 17.59
C PHE A 61 2.49 -14.54 16.22
N TYR A 62 3.56 -13.97 15.68
CA TYR A 62 3.57 -13.30 14.39
C TYR A 62 4.91 -13.40 13.69
N GLU A 63 4.89 -13.16 12.39
CA GLU A 63 6.05 -12.88 11.55
C GLU A 63 5.96 -11.45 11.04
N MET A 64 7.11 -10.86 10.70
CA MET A 64 7.19 -9.47 10.26
C MET A 64 8.16 -9.34 9.09
N GLU A 65 7.79 -8.54 8.11
CA GLU A 65 8.69 -8.05 7.06
C GLU A 65 8.82 -6.52 7.13
N THR A 66 10.02 -6.02 6.86
CA THR A 66 10.23 -4.60 6.56
C THR A 66 10.39 -4.48 5.05
N PRO A 67 9.38 -3.95 4.31
CA PRO A 67 9.51 -3.76 2.88
C PRO A 67 10.75 -2.93 2.55
N SER A 68 11.52 -3.43 1.60
CA SER A 68 12.69 -2.76 1.06
C SER A 68 12.33 -1.40 0.49
N LYS A 69 13.33 -0.52 0.35
CA LYS A 69 13.12 0.81 -0.25
C LYS A 69 12.56 0.72 -1.68
N LYS A 70 12.91 -0.34 -2.42
CA LYS A 70 12.37 -0.64 -3.76
C LYS A 70 10.89 -1.01 -3.70
N GLU A 71 10.49 -1.89 -2.80
CA GLU A 71 9.09 -2.28 -2.63
C GLU A 71 8.24 -1.09 -2.20
N ARG A 72 8.73 -0.27 -1.27
CA ARG A 72 8.05 0.98 -0.86
C ARG A 72 7.89 1.96 -2.02
N PHE A 73 8.89 2.07 -2.90
CA PHE A 73 8.80 2.89 -4.11
C PHE A 73 7.72 2.35 -5.05
N HIS A 74 7.71 1.04 -5.29
CA HIS A 74 6.74 0.39 -6.15
C HIS A 74 5.31 0.54 -5.61
N ASP A 75 5.09 0.24 -4.34
CA ASP A 75 3.80 0.40 -3.67
C ASP A 75 3.30 1.83 -3.75
N TYR A 76 4.18 2.81 -3.55
CA TYR A 76 3.83 4.23 -3.66
C TYR A 76 3.31 4.55 -5.07
N LEU A 77 3.99 4.10 -6.14
CA LEU A 77 3.50 4.31 -7.50
C LEU A 77 2.16 3.60 -7.76
N LEU A 78 2.05 2.32 -7.41
CA LEU A 78 0.84 1.51 -7.62
C LEU A 78 -0.40 2.10 -6.96
N THR A 79 -0.24 2.59 -5.74
CA THR A 79 -1.35 3.09 -4.93
C THR A 79 -1.66 4.54 -5.25
N ARG A 80 -0.65 5.40 -5.39
CA ARG A 80 -0.87 6.84 -5.49
C ARG A 80 -1.27 7.29 -6.88
N LEU A 81 -0.70 6.71 -7.95
CA LEU A 81 -1.06 7.09 -9.33
C LEU A 81 -2.53 6.79 -9.66
N ARG A 82 -3.12 5.78 -9.02
CA ARG A 82 -4.52 5.37 -9.22
C ARG A 82 -5.52 6.13 -8.35
N THR A 83 -5.06 7.13 -7.59
CA THR A 83 -5.94 7.92 -6.71
C THR A 83 -5.81 9.38 -7.05
N THR A 84 -6.87 10.15 -6.81
CA THR A 84 -6.87 11.62 -6.97
C THR A 84 -5.83 12.33 -6.11
N ARG A 85 -5.27 11.66 -5.09
CA ARG A 85 -4.17 12.19 -4.27
C ARG A 85 -2.83 12.22 -5.01
N GLY A 86 -2.68 11.42 -6.07
CA GLY A 86 -1.52 11.38 -6.94
C GLY A 86 -0.19 11.07 -6.27
N ILE A 87 0.84 10.86 -7.09
CA ILE A 87 2.24 10.89 -6.67
C ILE A 87 2.71 12.33 -6.54
N ASP A 88 3.64 12.58 -5.63
CA ASP A 88 4.29 13.87 -5.44
C ASP A 88 5.76 13.72 -5.84
N LEU A 89 6.17 14.46 -6.87
CA LEU A 89 7.54 14.38 -7.38
C LEU A 89 8.58 14.82 -6.34
N ARG A 90 8.26 15.78 -5.45
CA ARG A 90 9.16 16.21 -4.38
C ARG A 90 9.32 15.13 -3.33
N TYR A 91 8.22 14.46 -2.98
CA TYR A 91 8.26 13.30 -2.09
C TYR A 91 9.10 12.17 -2.67
N LEU A 92 8.93 11.86 -3.96
CA LEU A 92 9.72 10.84 -4.64
C LEU A 92 11.21 11.20 -4.68
N GLN A 93 11.55 12.44 -5.03
CA GLN A 93 12.93 12.91 -5.07
C GLN A 93 13.60 12.83 -3.70
N LYS A 94 12.89 13.17 -2.61
CA LYS A 94 13.43 13.15 -1.25
C LYS A 94 13.58 11.74 -0.68
N ASN A 95 12.61 10.85 -0.91
CA ASN A 95 12.54 9.55 -0.23
C ASN A 95 13.10 8.40 -1.08
N PHE A 96 13.17 8.56 -2.40
CA PHE A 96 13.57 7.53 -3.36
C PHE A 96 14.66 8.03 -4.32
N THR A 97 15.66 8.74 -3.79
CA THR A 97 16.78 9.35 -4.53
C THR A 97 17.46 8.41 -5.53
N GLU A 98 17.61 7.13 -5.20
CA GLU A 98 18.24 6.12 -6.06
C GLU A 98 17.39 5.67 -7.26
N PHE A 99 16.06 5.80 -7.17
CA PHE A 99 15.12 5.41 -8.24
C PHE A 99 14.63 6.61 -9.04
N TYR A 100 14.60 7.80 -8.42
CA TYR A 100 14.03 9.00 -8.99
C TYR A 100 14.57 9.37 -10.38
N PRO A 101 15.88 9.30 -10.69
CA PRO A 101 16.37 9.65 -12.02
C PRO A 101 15.83 8.76 -13.14
N SER A 102 15.83 7.43 -12.95
CA SER A 102 15.31 6.47 -13.96
C SER A 102 13.79 6.63 -14.11
N PHE A 103 13.09 6.77 -12.99
CA PHE A 103 11.66 7.06 -12.96
C PHE A 103 11.34 8.34 -13.73
N TYR A 104 11.98 9.46 -13.38
CA TYR A 104 11.67 10.78 -13.92
C TYR A 104 11.89 10.83 -15.43
N LYS A 105 12.98 10.20 -15.93
CA LYS A 105 13.25 10.09 -17.37
C LYS A 105 12.11 9.41 -18.15
N LYS A 106 11.41 8.45 -17.53
CA LYS A 106 10.27 7.76 -18.14
C LYS A 106 8.98 8.54 -17.94
N PHE A 107 8.81 9.09 -16.74
CA PHE A 107 7.66 9.89 -16.34
C PHE A 107 7.43 11.09 -17.26
N VAL A 108 8.49 11.81 -17.63
CA VAL A 108 8.36 13.00 -18.51
C VAL A 108 7.77 12.67 -19.89
N ARG A 109 7.87 11.43 -20.36
CA ARG A 109 7.27 11.00 -21.64
C ARG A 109 5.74 10.97 -21.60
N TYR A 110 5.16 10.95 -20.41
CA TYR A 110 3.72 10.95 -20.17
C TYR A 110 3.19 12.34 -19.80
N LEU A 111 4.06 13.37 -19.67
CA LEU A 111 3.61 14.72 -19.33
C LEU A 111 2.90 15.42 -20.49
N ASP A 112 3.26 15.06 -21.72
CA ASP A 112 2.65 15.61 -22.94
C ASP A 112 1.50 14.72 -23.48
N THR A 113 0.99 13.79 -22.66
CA THR A 113 -0.12 12.91 -23.04
C THR A 113 -1.33 13.12 -22.13
N ASP A 114 -2.52 12.75 -22.62
CA ASP A 114 -3.77 12.81 -21.83
C ASP A 114 -3.88 11.66 -20.81
N LEU A 115 -2.80 10.95 -20.51
CA LEU A 115 -2.77 9.80 -19.59
C LEU A 115 -2.50 10.22 -18.14
N LEU A 116 -1.98 11.43 -17.94
CA LEU A 116 -1.69 11.98 -16.62
C LEU A 116 -2.34 13.34 -16.44
N GLU A 117 -2.91 13.53 -15.26
CA GLU A 117 -3.42 14.81 -14.79
C GLU A 117 -2.64 15.24 -13.56
N GLY A 118 -2.27 16.52 -13.49
CA GLY A 118 -1.53 17.01 -12.34
C GLY A 118 -1.48 18.52 -12.20
N LYS A 119 -1.26 18.93 -10.94
CA LYS A 119 -1.04 20.33 -10.55
C LYS A 119 -0.04 20.37 -9.40
N ASN A 120 0.82 21.39 -9.38
CA ASN A 120 1.73 21.66 -8.26
C ASN A 120 2.62 20.47 -7.87
N ASN A 121 3.23 19.77 -8.84
CA ASN A 121 4.06 18.56 -8.66
C ASN A 121 3.33 17.30 -8.22
N ILE A 122 2.00 17.33 -8.13
CA ILE A 122 1.19 16.14 -7.85
C ILE A 122 0.56 15.65 -9.16
N PHE A 123 0.73 14.36 -9.47
CA PHE A 123 0.23 13.74 -10.70
C PHE A 123 -0.49 12.43 -10.41
N HIS A 124 -1.56 12.17 -11.14
CA HIS A 124 -2.32 10.93 -11.10
C HIS A 124 -2.75 10.54 -12.51
N LEU A 125 -3.18 9.30 -12.68
CA LEU A 125 -3.74 8.84 -13.96
C LEU A 125 -5.07 9.54 -14.21
N SER A 126 -5.25 10.01 -15.45
CA SER A 126 -6.56 10.43 -15.96
C SER A 126 -7.50 9.22 -16.07
N GLU A 127 -8.74 9.47 -16.47
CA GLU A 127 -9.68 8.39 -16.80
C GLU A 127 -9.13 7.47 -17.90
N GLU A 128 -8.57 8.04 -18.98
CA GLU A 128 -7.91 7.28 -20.06
C GLU A 128 -6.65 6.55 -19.55
N GLY A 129 -5.84 7.22 -18.74
CA GLY A 129 -4.66 6.62 -18.12
C GLY A 129 -4.99 5.44 -17.21
N MET A 130 -6.18 5.41 -16.59
CA MET A 130 -6.60 4.33 -15.73
C MET A 130 -6.80 3.02 -16.49
N PHE A 131 -7.33 3.07 -17.73
CA PHE A 131 -7.52 1.89 -18.58
C PHE A 131 -6.20 1.16 -18.88
N GLN A 132 -5.09 1.90 -18.89
CA GLN A 132 -3.75 1.38 -19.19
C GLN A 132 -2.82 1.44 -17.97
N SER A 133 -3.40 1.54 -16.76
CA SER A 133 -2.66 1.84 -15.54
C SER A 133 -1.53 0.85 -15.24
N ASP A 134 -1.78 -0.45 -15.42
CA ASP A 134 -0.77 -1.49 -15.17
C ASP A 134 0.45 -1.33 -16.07
N ALA A 135 0.24 -1.06 -17.37
CA ALA A 135 1.32 -0.89 -18.33
C ALA A 135 2.16 0.35 -18.03
N ILE A 136 1.49 1.49 -17.76
CA ILE A 136 2.16 2.75 -17.42
C ILE A 136 3.00 2.56 -16.16
N ILE A 137 2.41 1.99 -15.10
CA ILE A 137 3.08 1.82 -13.82
C ILE A 137 4.25 0.84 -13.92
N MET A 138 4.09 -0.27 -14.64
CA MET A 138 5.18 -1.22 -14.88
C MET A 138 6.37 -0.57 -15.59
N GLU A 139 6.11 0.25 -16.62
CA GLU A 139 7.18 0.95 -17.32
C GLU A 139 7.90 1.96 -16.41
N LEU A 140 7.15 2.69 -15.58
CA LEU A 140 7.72 3.63 -14.59
C LEU A 140 8.56 2.93 -13.51
N MET A 141 8.26 1.67 -13.17
CA MET A 141 9.02 0.86 -12.20
C MET A 141 10.27 0.19 -12.76
N ARG A 142 10.32 0.00 -14.08
CA ARG A 142 11.41 -0.73 -14.72
C ARG A 142 12.74 -0.03 -14.38
N ARG A 143 13.80 -0.78 -14.09
CA ARG A 143 15.13 -0.18 -13.89
C ARG A 143 15.72 0.25 -15.23
#